data_AF-A0AAV0TUM4-F1
#
_entry.id   AF-A0AAV0TUM4-F1
#
_cell.length_a   1.000
_cell.length_b   1.000
_cell.length_c   1.000
_cell.angle_alpha   90.00
_cell.angle_beta   90.00
_cell.angle_gamma   90.00
#
_symmetry.space_group_name_H-M   'P 1'
#
loop_
_entity.id
_entity.type
_entity.pdbx_description
1 polymer ?
#
loop_
_entity_poly.entity_id
_entity_poly.type
_entity_poly.pdbx_seq_one_letter_code
_entity_poly.pdbx_strand_id
1 'polypeptide(L)'
;MQEKDETENKLKRLLAMAKRSIDNSKQDLVEKDEIIEKLKVELAKNQHTRHLWYVDTSTRDPKKLLYKVAHGNLLWCLAEYANENELDDSKELDELNEFAWHCFQTEEEIQAYANRASGEPLVLPDFSMTPSEVESVKKSLKEEIDRVQEEFRRYRVRSEITRKQKDAEIRKISANVMAKQTEQILETDVAGELQSSKAQIRRLTKAQAEAEERESSLRRKFEKLMKDYEKLSGTMGETVLAMEWRERYEQSAREKEELENKLEELSLVTNGAFDKSNARGKGDLQLLRQEFAQYRKSALNAVEQKEKELHDIQAHYHDNDGGSGNVSRTNSAKDMLFRRMSLESNSSLAGFETPNSTKTNEYLKNIVYKYMSSDQDEAKEHMEKAIATVLKFTPAQVASIQEKRKQQGWLW
;
A
#
# COMPACT_ATOMS: atom_id res chain seq x y z
N MET A 1 -99.22 -18.00 -100.38
CA MET A 1 -98.86 -16.74 -99.68
C MET A 1 -98.01 -17.03 -98.45
N GLN A 2 -98.45 -17.90 -97.53
CA GLN A 2 -97.71 -18.26 -96.30
C GLN A 2 -96.24 -18.64 -96.46
N GLU A 3 -95.87 -19.49 -97.43
CA GLU A 3 -94.44 -19.89 -97.60
C GLU A 3 -93.54 -18.72 -98.00
N LYS A 4 -94.06 -17.76 -98.80
CA LYS A 4 -93.29 -16.57 -99.16
C LYS A 4 -93.06 -15.69 -97.93
N ASP A 5 -94.08 -15.52 -97.09
CA ASP A 5 -93.98 -14.74 -95.85
C ASP A 5 -93.01 -15.40 -94.85
N GLU A 6 -92.97 -16.73 -94.77
CA GLU A 6 -92.00 -17.46 -93.94
C GLU A 6 -90.56 -17.31 -94.44
N THR A 7 -90.33 -17.37 -95.75
CA THR A 7 -88.99 -17.13 -96.33
C THR A 7 -88.53 -15.70 -96.12
N GLU A 8 -89.43 -14.72 -96.24
CA GLU A 8 -89.14 -13.31 -95.99
C GLU A 8 -88.82 -13.06 -94.50
N ASN A 9 -89.54 -13.70 -93.59
CA ASN A 9 -89.26 -13.62 -92.15
C ASN A 9 -87.91 -14.26 -91.77
N LYS A 10 -87.55 -15.39 -92.41
CA LYS A 10 -86.22 -16.00 -92.24
C LYS A 10 -85.10 -15.09 -92.76
N LEU A 11 -85.28 -14.47 -93.93
CA LEU A 11 -84.34 -13.49 -94.49
C LEU A 11 -84.19 -12.27 -93.59
N LYS A 12 -85.28 -11.69 -93.10
CA LYS A 12 -85.25 -10.56 -92.16
C LYS A 12 -84.50 -10.92 -90.87
N ARG A 13 -84.68 -12.14 -90.35
CA ARG A 13 -83.96 -12.62 -89.16
C ARG A 13 -82.47 -12.79 -89.41
N LEU A 14 -82.07 -13.36 -90.54
CA LEU A 14 -80.67 -13.49 -90.93
C LEU A 14 -80.00 -12.13 -91.15
N LEU A 15 -80.71 -11.19 -91.79
CA LEU A 15 -80.21 -9.83 -92.04
C LEU A 15 -80.06 -9.05 -90.73
N ALA A 16 -80.99 -9.22 -89.78
CA ALA A 16 -80.87 -8.66 -88.44
C ALA A 16 -79.70 -9.27 -87.64
N MET A 17 -79.44 -10.58 -87.78
CA MET A 17 -78.28 -11.23 -87.17
C MET A 17 -76.96 -10.76 -87.80
N ALA A 18 -76.90 -10.67 -89.13
CA ALA A 18 -75.74 -10.14 -89.84
C ALA A 18 -75.48 -8.67 -89.46
N LYS A 19 -76.54 -7.86 -89.37
CA LYS A 19 -76.44 -6.46 -88.92
C LYS A 19 -75.88 -6.37 -87.49
N ARG A 20 -76.42 -7.15 -86.54
CA ARG A 20 -75.88 -7.22 -85.17
C ARG A 20 -74.44 -7.72 -85.12
N SER A 21 -74.09 -8.70 -85.95
CA SER A 21 -72.72 -9.21 -86.03
C SER A 21 -71.75 -8.16 -86.56
N ILE A 22 -72.17 -7.35 -87.54
CA ILE A 22 -71.39 -6.23 -88.07
C ILE A 22 -71.27 -5.12 -87.02
N ASP A 23 -72.36 -4.79 -86.33
CA ASP A 23 -72.35 -3.75 -85.30
C ASP A 23 -71.47 -4.16 -84.11
N ASN A 24 -71.50 -5.43 -83.70
CA ASN A 24 -70.57 -5.97 -82.70
C ASN A 24 -69.12 -5.93 -83.19
N SER A 25 -68.85 -6.34 -84.43
CA SER A 25 -67.50 -6.28 -84.99
C SER A 25 -66.99 -4.84 -85.13
N LYS A 26 -67.87 -3.87 -85.37
CA LYS A 26 -67.51 -2.44 -85.39
C LYS A 26 -67.19 -1.93 -83.99
N GLN A 27 -67.99 -2.32 -83.00
CA GLN A 27 -67.72 -1.99 -81.60
C GLN A 27 -66.37 -2.56 -81.14
N ASP A 28 -66.09 -3.83 -81.46
CA ASP A 28 -64.81 -4.47 -81.16
C ASP A 28 -63.62 -3.76 -81.85
N LEU A 29 -63.81 -3.22 -83.05
CA LEU A 29 -62.78 -2.44 -83.74
C LEU A 29 -62.53 -1.09 -83.05
N VAL A 30 -63.59 -0.38 -82.66
CA VAL A 30 -63.47 0.89 -81.91
C VAL A 30 -62.75 0.68 -80.58
N GLU A 31 -63.10 -0.37 -79.84
CA GLU A 31 -62.43 -0.70 -78.58
C GLU A 31 -60.95 -1.05 -78.78
N LYS A 32 -60.60 -1.75 -79.86
CA LYS A 32 -59.20 -2.03 -80.22
C LYS A 32 -58.46 -0.77 -80.65
N ASP A 33 -59.10 0.13 -81.38
CA ASP A 33 -58.50 1.41 -81.78
C ASP A 33 -58.24 2.31 -80.56
N GLU A 34 -59.16 2.33 -79.58
CA GLU A 34 -58.94 3.01 -78.29
C GLU A 34 -57.76 2.42 -77.51
N ILE A 35 -57.59 1.10 -77.51
CA ILE A 35 -56.43 0.44 -76.87
C ILE A 35 -55.14 0.78 -77.60
N ILE A 36 -55.15 0.79 -78.94
CA ILE A 36 -53.99 1.16 -79.75
C ILE A 36 -53.58 2.60 -79.46
N GLU A 37 -54.52 3.54 -79.36
CA GLU A 37 -54.22 4.92 -79.00
C GLU A 37 -53.66 5.04 -77.58
N LYS A 38 -54.20 4.31 -76.60
CA LYS A 38 -53.62 4.27 -75.25
C LYS A 38 -52.18 3.75 -75.26
N LEU A 39 -51.91 2.66 -75.99
CA LEU A 39 -50.57 2.10 -76.10
C LEU A 39 -49.61 3.03 -76.84
N LYS A 40 -50.06 3.77 -77.86
CA LYS A 40 -49.24 4.80 -78.53
C LYS A 40 -48.88 5.94 -77.58
N VAL A 41 -49.83 6.41 -76.77
CA VAL A 41 -49.58 7.45 -75.77
C VAL A 41 -48.60 6.95 -74.71
N GLU A 42 -48.74 5.72 -74.23
CA GLU A 42 -47.77 5.11 -73.31
C GLU A 42 -46.39 4.93 -73.94
N LEU A 43 -46.31 4.54 -75.21
CA LEU A 43 -45.06 4.41 -75.93
C LEU A 43 -44.38 5.77 -76.11
N ALA A 44 -45.14 6.81 -76.46
CA ALA A 44 -44.64 8.19 -76.54
C ALA A 44 -44.13 8.69 -75.18
N LYS A 45 -44.86 8.43 -74.08
CA LYS A 45 -44.42 8.75 -72.71
C LYS A 45 -43.15 7.98 -72.31
N ASN A 46 -43.06 6.70 -72.67
CA ASN A 46 -41.88 5.86 -72.42
C ASN A 46 -40.67 6.27 -73.26
N GLN A 47 -40.89 6.73 -74.50
CA GLN A 47 -39.82 7.29 -75.32
C GLN A 47 -39.34 8.62 -74.76
N HIS A 48 -40.24 9.50 -74.35
CA HIS A 48 -39.90 10.78 -73.74
C HIS A 48 -39.08 10.60 -72.44
N THR A 49 -39.49 9.68 -71.56
CA THR A 49 -38.74 9.32 -70.34
C THR A 49 -37.38 8.66 -70.64
N ARG A 50 -37.28 7.85 -71.69
CA ARG A 50 -35.98 7.32 -72.14
C ARG A 50 -35.06 8.42 -72.65
N HIS A 51 -35.58 9.39 -73.41
CA HIS A 51 -34.79 10.53 -73.86
C HIS A 51 -34.29 11.39 -72.69
N LEU A 52 -35.05 11.47 -71.60
CA LEU A 52 -34.65 12.17 -70.37
C LEU A 52 -33.52 11.47 -69.59
N TRP A 53 -33.27 10.18 -69.83
CA TRP A 53 -32.17 9.43 -69.20
C TRP A 53 -30.85 9.53 -69.96
N TYR A 54 -30.87 9.95 -71.23
CA TYR A 54 -29.66 10.13 -72.01
C TYR A 54 -29.25 11.60 -71.96
N VAL A 55 -27.96 11.83 -71.73
CA VAL A 55 -27.40 13.19 -71.77
C VAL A 55 -27.27 13.63 -73.22
N ASP A 56 -27.96 14.71 -73.57
CA ASP A 56 -27.81 15.41 -74.85
C ASP A 56 -27.19 16.80 -74.61
N THR A 57 -26.95 17.54 -75.68
CA THR A 57 -26.50 18.95 -75.69
C THR A 57 -27.53 19.91 -75.07
N SER A 58 -28.77 19.47 -74.90
CA SER A 58 -29.87 20.21 -74.25
C SER A 58 -30.03 19.90 -72.75
N THR A 59 -29.30 18.91 -72.22
CA THR A 59 -29.35 18.54 -70.80
C THR A 59 -28.62 19.57 -69.95
N ARG A 60 -29.23 19.96 -68.82
CA ARG A 60 -28.66 20.92 -67.87
C ARG A 60 -27.28 20.46 -67.37
N ASP A 61 -26.41 21.45 -67.13
CA ASP A 61 -25.08 21.20 -66.59
C ASP A 61 -25.19 20.75 -65.12
N PRO A 62 -24.55 19.63 -64.74
CA PRO A 62 -24.62 19.10 -63.39
C PRO A 62 -23.85 20.00 -62.42
N LYS A 63 -24.40 20.24 -61.23
CA LYS A 63 -23.69 20.89 -60.12
C LYS A 63 -22.88 19.88 -59.31
N LYS A 64 -23.42 18.66 -59.12
CA LYS A 64 -22.74 17.59 -58.39
C LYS A 64 -23.23 16.22 -58.89
N LEU A 65 -22.33 15.25 -58.95
CA LEU A 65 -22.68 13.85 -59.13
C LEU A 65 -22.68 13.18 -57.75
N LEU A 66 -23.78 12.52 -57.38
CA LEU A 66 -23.98 11.97 -56.04
C LEU A 66 -23.71 10.47 -55.96
N TYR A 67 -24.25 9.72 -56.91
CA TYR A 67 -24.12 8.26 -56.93
C TYR A 67 -23.72 7.80 -58.32
N LYS A 68 -22.86 6.77 -58.36
CA LYS A 68 -22.48 6.02 -59.55
C LYS A 68 -22.88 4.56 -59.32
N VAL A 69 -23.79 4.03 -60.13
CA VAL A 69 -24.28 2.66 -60.03
C VAL A 69 -23.99 1.95 -61.34
N ALA A 70 -23.34 0.79 -61.29
CA ALA A 70 -23.19 -0.07 -62.47
C ALA A 70 -24.35 -1.08 -62.48
N HIS A 71 -25.15 -1.07 -63.56
CA HIS A 71 -26.22 -2.06 -63.74
C HIS A 71 -26.15 -2.66 -65.15
N GLY A 72 -25.60 -3.87 -65.24
CA GLY A 72 -25.33 -4.54 -66.52
C GLY A 72 -24.19 -3.84 -67.27
N ASN A 73 -24.43 -3.47 -68.52
CA ASN A 73 -23.47 -2.75 -69.38
C ASN A 73 -23.65 -1.23 -69.35
N LEU A 74 -24.54 -0.72 -68.50
CA LEU A 74 -24.85 0.71 -68.39
C LEU A 74 -24.46 1.24 -67.01
N LEU A 75 -23.92 2.45 -67.01
CA LEU A 75 -23.56 3.20 -65.83
C LEU A 75 -24.66 4.24 -65.57
N TRP A 76 -25.14 4.29 -64.34
CA TRP A 76 -26.17 5.22 -63.92
C TRP A 76 -25.57 6.22 -62.94
N CYS A 77 -25.79 7.51 -63.19
CA CYS A 77 -25.39 8.56 -62.28
C CYS A 77 -26.59 9.41 -61.86
N LEU A 78 -26.65 9.71 -60.56
CA LEU A 78 -27.56 10.72 -60.03
C LEU A 78 -26.87 12.07 -60.05
N ALA A 79 -27.36 12.97 -60.90
CA ALA A 79 -26.87 14.34 -61.01
C ALA A 79 -27.78 15.29 -60.24
N GLU A 80 -27.18 16.18 -59.45
CA GLU A 80 -27.81 17.31 -58.80
C GLU A 80 -27.62 18.56 -59.67
N TYR A 81 -28.68 19.34 -59.87
CA TYR A 81 -28.67 20.57 -60.63
C TYR A 81 -28.76 21.80 -59.72
N ALA A 82 -28.05 22.88 -60.07
CA ALA A 82 -28.18 24.15 -59.36
C ALA A 82 -29.59 24.73 -59.58
N ASN A 83 -30.28 25.20 -58.54
CA ASN A 83 -31.63 25.75 -58.68
C ASN A 83 -31.54 27.22 -59.15
N GLU A 84 -31.29 27.45 -60.44
CA GLU A 84 -31.28 28.80 -61.01
C GLU A 84 -32.69 29.22 -61.46
N ASN A 85 -33.38 29.96 -60.57
CA ASN A 85 -34.45 30.96 -60.77
C ASN A 85 -35.81 30.68 -60.10
N GLU A 86 -36.07 31.38 -58.98
CA GLU A 86 -37.40 31.86 -58.53
C GLU A 86 -38.00 32.92 -59.49
N LEU A 87 -37.74 32.87 -60.79
CA LEU A 87 -38.03 33.98 -61.71
C LEU A 87 -38.53 33.56 -63.10
N ASP A 88 -39.33 32.50 -63.21
CA ASP A 88 -40.25 32.34 -64.35
C ASP A 88 -41.41 31.38 -64.00
N ASP A 89 -42.54 31.93 -63.55
CA ASP A 89 -43.79 31.22 -63.18
C ASP A 89 -44.51 30.54 -64.37
N SER A 90 -43.80 30.22 -65.46
CA SER A 90 -44.43 29.84 -66.74
C SER A 90 -43.99 28.50 -67.33
N LYS A 91 -43.10 27.74 -66.68
CA LYS A 91 -42.68 26.42 -67.18
C LYS A 91 -43.12 25.30 -66.25
N GLU A 92 -44.34 24.84 -66.50
CA GLU A 92 -44.97 23.72 -65.82
C GLU A 92 -44.20 22.40 -66.03
N LEU A 93 -43.87 21.78 -64.90
CA LEU A 93 -43.67 20.35 -64.62
C LEU A 93 -42.30 19.66 -64.78
N ASP A 94 -41.39 20.05 -65.67
CA ASP A 94 -40.09 19.33 -65.81
C ASP A 94 -38.90 19.99 -65.06
N GLU A 95 -39.08 21.21 -64.54
CA GLU A 95 -38.01 22.01 -63.89
C GLU A 95 -37.93 21.81 -62.35
N LEU A 96 -38.76 20.95 -61.76
CA LEU A 96 -38.83 20.75 -60.30
C LEU A 96 -37.88 19.67 -59.74
N ASN A 97 -37.26 18.86 -60.59
CA ASN A 97 -36.35 17.82 -60.12
C ASN A 97 -34.92 18.37 -60.01
N GLU A 98 -34.57 18.79 -58.79
CA GLU A 98 -33.19 19.11 -58.38
C GLU A 98 -32.22 17.95 -58.64
N PHE A 99 -32.75 16.73 -58.80
CA PHE A 99 -32.01 15.51 -59.05
C PHE A 99 -32.54 14.75 -60.26
N ALA A 100 -31.65 14.29 -61.15
CA ALA A 100 -32.01 13.41 -62.25
C ALA A 100 -31.05 12.23 -62.42
N TRP A 101 -31.61 11.08 -62.80
CA TRP A 101 -30.86 9.89 -63.16
C TRP A 101 -30.52 9.93 -64.64
N HIS A 102 -29.22 9.83 -64.93
CA HIS A 102 -28.68 9.71 -66.28
C HIS A 102 -27.98 8.38 -66.47
N CYS A 103 -28.11 7.82 -67.66
CA CYS A 103 -27.46 6.59 -68.07
C CYS A 103 -26.34 6.89 -69.09
N PHE A 104 -25.24 6.17 -68.95
CA PHE A 104 -24.01 6.31 -69.72
C PHE A 104 -23.50 4.92 -70.09
N GLN A 105 -22.78 4.81 -71.20
CA GLN A 105 -22.20 3.54 -71.66
C GLN A 105 -20.78 3.37 -71.14
N THR A 106 -20.03 4.46 -71.00
CA THR A 106 -18.64 4.45 -70.55
C THR A 106 -18.40 5.49 -69.46
N GLU A 107 -17.35 5.29 -68.69
CA GLU A 107 -16.92 6.24 -67.66
C GLU A 107 -16.41 7.56 -68.27
N GLU A 108 -15.90 7.50 -69.49
CA GLU A 108 -15.46 8.68 -70.27
C GLU A 108 -16.64 9.61 -70.59
N GLU A 109 -17.83 9.07 -70.86
CA GLU A 109 -19.04 9.87 -71.09
C GLU A 109 -19.52 10.57 -69.81
N ILE A 110 -19.39 9.90 -68.66
CA ILE A 110 -19.70 10.50 -67.34
C ILE A 110 -18.72 11.65 -67.07
N GLN A 111 -17.43 11.43 -67.33
CA GLN A 111 -16.41 12.45 -67.15
C GLN A 111 -16.61 13.63 -68.11
N ALA A 112 -16.96 13.37 -69.37
CA ALA A 112 -17.30 14.41 -70.34
C ALA A 112 -18.53 15.23 -69.90
N TYR A 113 -19.54 14.58 -69.31
CA TYR A 113 -20.71 15.25 -68.75
C TYR A 113 -20.38 16.07 -67.51
N ALA A 114 -19.57 15.52 -66.58
CA ALA A 114 -19.07 16.22 -65.41
C ALA A 114 -18.25 17.47 -65.77
N ASN A 115 -17.51 17.43 -66.88
CA ASN A 115 -16.69 18.53 -67.38
C ASN A 115 -17.50 19.64 -68.08
N ARG A 116 -18.80 19.45 -68.34
CA ARG A 116 -19.68 20.51 -68.85
C ARG A 116 -20.07 21.50 -67.75
N ALA A 117 -20.00 21.08 -66.48
CA ALA A 117 -20.26 21.95 -65.34
C ALA A 117 -19.33 23.18 -65.36
N SER A 118 -19.92 24.37 -65.25
CA SER A 118 -19.15 25.61 -65.17
C SER A 118 -18.47 25.73 -63.80
N GLY A 119 -17.15 25.51 -63.74
CA GLY A 119 -16.38 25.65 -62.49
C GLY A 119 -15.26 24.63 -62.31
N GLU A 120 -15.07 24.20 -61.06
CA GLU A 120 -14.08 23.19 -60.66
C GLU A 120 -14.47 21.80 -61.21
N PRO A 121 -13.51 20.98 -61.71
CA PRO A 121 -13.83 19.64 -62.22
C PRO A 121 -14.54 18.80 -61.16
N LEU A 122 -15.76 18.35 -61.47
CA LEU A 122 -16.52 17.54 -60.52
C LEU A 122 -15.82 16.19 -60.28
N VAL A 123 -15.61 15.86 -59.00
CA VAL A 123 -15.07 14.55 -58.61
C VAL A 123 -16.14 13.49 -58.80
N LEU A 124 -15.83 12.46 -59.58
CA LEU A 124 -16.71 11.31 -59.79
C LEU A 124 -16.81 10.49 -58.50
N PRO A 125 -18.02 10.25 -57.96
CA PRO A 125 -18.20 9.32 -56.85
C PRO A 125 -17.76 7.90 -57.21
N ASP A 126 -17.23 7.18 -56.22
CA ASP A 126 -16.96 5.76 -56.33
C ASP A 126 -18.25 4.98 -56.63
N PHE A 127 -18.10 3.80 -57.22
CA PHE A 127 -19.21 2.90 -57.45
C PHE A 127 -19.90 2.56 -56.13
N SER A 128 -21.21 2.83 -56.07
CA SER A 128 -22.06 2.35 -55.00
C SER A 128 -22.01 0.83 -54.95
N MET A 129 -21.90 0.31 -53.72
CA MET A 129 -21.87 -1.14 -53.49
C MET A 129 -23.15 -1.78 -54.05
N THR A 130 -22.99 -2.91 -54.71
CA THR A 130 -24.14 -3.67 -55.19
C THR A 130 -24.95 -4.20 -54.01
N PRO A 131 -26.27 -4.44 -54.16
CA PRO A 131 -27.10 -4.99 -53.09
C PRO A 131 -26.53 -6.26 -52.45
N SER A 132 -25.91 -7.14 -53.26
CA SER A 132 -25.26 -8.37 -52.77
C SER A 132 -24.03 -8.10 -51.92
N GLU A 133 -23.22 -7.10 -52.26
CA GLU A 133 -22.04 -6.72 -51.47
C GLU A 133 -22.46 -6.06 -50.16
N VAL A 134 -23.51 -5.22 -50.20
CA VAL A 134 -24.09 -4.62 -48.99
C VAL A 134 -24.62 -5.70 -48.04
N GLU A 135 -25.32 -6.71 -48.57
CA GLU A 135 -25.79 -7.86 -47.77
C GLU A 135 -24.64 -8.67 -47.17
N SER A 136 -23.58 -8.92 -47.95
CA SER A 136 -22.37 -9.61 -47.48
C SER A 136 -21.68 -8.85 -46.35
N VAL A 137 -21.49 -7.53 -46.50
CA VAL A 137 -20.91 -6.67 -45.46
C VAL A 137 -21.80 -6.62 -44.22
N LYS A 138 -23.12 -6.48 -44.38
CA LYS A 138 -24.05 -6.53 -43.25
C LYS A 138 -23.96 -7.84 -42.49
N LYS A 139 -23.83 -8.97 -43.19
CA LYS A 139 -23.65 -10.28 -42.57
C LYS A 139 -22.33 -10.37 -41.82
N SER A 140 -21.22 -9.96 -42.43
CA SER A 140 -19.90 -9.94 -41.79
C SER A 140 -19.88 -9.07 -40.53
N LEU A 141 -20.45 -7.87 -40.60
CA LEU A 141 -20.55 -6.95 -39.46
C LEU A 141 -21.43 -7.53 -38.36
N LYS A 142 -22.53 -8.20 -38.70
CA LYS A 142 -23.37 -8.88 -37.71
C LYS A 142 -22.60 -9.98 -37.00
N GLU A 143 -21.88 -10.83 -37.73
CA GLU A 143 -21.04 -11.87 -37.14
C GLU A 143 -19.93 -11.29 -36.24
N GLU A 144 -19.36 -10.15 -36.61
CA GLU A 144 -18.37 -9.44 -35.79
C GLU A 144 -18.98 -8.87 -34.51
N ILE A 145 -20.16 -8.25 -34.60
CA ILE A 145 -20.92 -7.77 -33.44
C ILE A 145 -21.23 -8.93 -32.50
N ASP A 146 -21.72 -10.06 -33.03
CA ASP A 146 -22.04 -11.24 -32.22
C ASP A 146 -20.79 -11.81 -31.53
N ARG A 147 -19.64 -11.84 -32.24
CA ARG A 147 -18.33 -12.22 -31.65
C ARG A 147 -17.93 -11.28 -30.52
N VAL A 148 -17.98 -9.97 -30.74
CA VAL A 148 -17.59 -8.96 -29.73
C VAL A 148 -18.52 -9.00 -28.52
N GLN A 149 -19.83 -9.17 -28.72
CA GLN A 149 -20.79 -9.32 -27.63
C GLN A 149 -20.49 -10.56 -26.78
N GLU A 150 -20.18 -11.69 -27.41
CA GLU A 150 -19.80 -12.92 -26.71
C GLU A 150 -18.46 -12.77 -25.97
N GLU A 151 -17.48 -12.09 -26.56
CA GLU A 151 -16.22 -11.77 -25.88
C GLU A 151 -16.43 -10.86 -24.68
N PHE A 152 -17.29 -9.84 -24.79
CA PHE A 152 -17.65 -8.97 -23.68
C PHE A 152 -18.36 -9.74 -22.57
N ARG A 153 -19.29 -10.64 -22.93
CA ARG A 153 -19.95 -11.54 -21.97
C ARG A 153 -18.94 -12.41 -21.25
N ARG A 154 -18.00 -13.04 -21.97
CA ARG A 154 -16.92 -13.86 -21.39
C ARG A 154 -16.00 -13.03 -20.51
N TYR A 155 -15.61 -11.83 -20.94
CA TYR A 155 -14.78 -10.93 -20.15
C TYR A 155 -15.47 -10.55 -18.84
N ARG A 156 -16.74 -10.16 -18.88
CA ARG A 156 -17.54 -9.83 -17.68
C ARG A 156 -17.62 -11.00 -16.71
N VAL A 157 -17.85 -12.22 -17.21
CA VAL A 157 -17.89 -13.41 -16.36
C VAL A 157 -16.50 -13.69 -15.77
N ARG A 158 -15.42 -13.62 -16.56
CA ARG A 158 -14.06 -13.79 -16.07
C ARG A 158 -13.68 -12.76 -15.01
N SER A 159 -13.99 -11.48 -15.24
CA SER A 159 -13.67 -10.42 -14.28
C SER A 159 -14.45 -10.57 -12.97
N GLU A 160 -15.73 -10.96 -13.04
CA GLU A 160 -16.55 -11.26 -11.88
C GLU A 160 -15.99 -12.46 -11.09
N ILE A 161 -15.58 -13.53 -11.78
CA ILE A 161 -14.96 -14.70 -11.14
C ILE A 161 -13.64 -14.31 -10.47
N THR A 162 -12.76 -13.60 -11.18
CA THR A 162 -11.48 -13.14 -10.63
C THR A 162 -11.69 -12.23 -9.42
N ARG A 163 -12.70 -11.34 -9.46
CA ARG A 163 -13.04 -10.50 -8.31
C ARG A 163 -13.46 -11.37 -7.12
N LYS A 164 -14.38 -12.32 -7.32
CA LYS A 164 -14.83 -13.23 -6.25
C LYS A 164 -13.69 -14.09 -5.69
N GLN A 165 -12.76 -14.54 -6.53
CA GLN A 165 -11.58 -15.28 -6.09
C GLN A 165 -10.66 -14.41 -5.23
N LYS A 166 -10.35 -13.18 -5.66
CA LYS A 166 -9.56 -12.23 -4.87
C LYS A 166 -10.25 -11.87 -3.55
N ASP A 167 -11.56 -11.65 -3.56
CA ASP A 167 -12.34 -11.38 -2.34
C ASP A 167 -12.35 -12.58 -1.37
N ALA A 168 -12.34 -13.81 -1.90
CA ALA A 168 -12.21 -15.02 -1.07
C ALA A 168 -10.79 -15.15 -0.48
N GLU A 169 -9.75 -14.84 -1.26
CA GLU A 169 -8.36 -14.83 -0.81
C GLU A 169 -8.12 -13.76 0.26
N ILE A 170 -8.62 -12.54 0.07
CA ILE A 170 -8.55 -11.47 1.06
C ILE A 170 -9.23 -11.90 2.37
N ARG A 171 -10.42 -12.54 2.29
CA ARG A 171 -11.09 -13.07 3.48
C ARG A 171 -10.26 -14.15 4.19
N LYS A 172 -9.62 -15.05 3.45
CA LYS A 172 -8.72 -16.06 4.02
C LYS A 172 -7.50 -15.44 4.70
N ILE A 173 -6.86 -14.47 4.05
CA ILE A 173 -5.71 -13.73 4.62
C ILE A 173 -6.13 -12.98 5.88
N SER A 174 -7.26 -12.26 5.82
CA SER A 174 -7.80 -11.53 6.98
C SER A 174 -8.11 -12.46 8.16
N ALA A 175 -8.75 -13.60 7.89
CA ALA A 175 -9.01 -14.61 8.92
C ALA A 175 -7.70 -15.16 9.54
N ASN A 176 -6.68 -15.43 8.71
CA ASN A 176 -5.38 -15.89 9.19
C ASN A 176 -4.65 -14.83 10.02
N VAL A 177 -4.73 -13.55 9.65
CA VAL A 177 -4.15 -12.44 10.42
C VAL A 177 -4.84 -12.32 11.78
N MET A 178 -6.18 -12.36 11.81
CA MET A 178 -6.94 -12.35 13.05
C MET A 178 -6.61 -13.57 13.93
N ALA A 179 -6.48 -14.76 13.35
CA ALA A 179 -6.08 -15.96 14.07
C ALA A 179 -4.69 -15.82 14.69
N LYS A 180 -3.70 -15.35 13.92
CA LYS A 180 -2.34 -15.10 14.43
C LYS A 180 -2.29 -14.01 15.50
N GLN A 181 -3.07 -12.93 15.35
CA GLN A 181 -3.17 -11.91 16.38
C GLN A 181 -3.81 -12.49 17.65
N THR A 182 -4.83 -13.34 17.51
CA THR A 182 -5.47 -13.99 18.65
C THR A 182 -4.51 -14.97 19.34
N GLU A 183 -3.76 -15.76 18.58
CA GLU A 183 -2.71 -16.65 19.08
C GLU A 183 -1.61 -15.85 19.81
N GLN A 184 -1.12 -14.76 19.21
CA GLN A 184 -0.14 -13.89 19.85
C GLN A 184 -0.68 -13.27 21.15
N ILE A 185 -1.94 -12.82 21.17
CA ILE A 185 -2.58 -12.29 22.40
C ILE A 185 -2.70 -13.40 23.46
N LEU A 186 -2.98 -14.64 23.06
CA LEU A 186 -3.08 -15.78 23.98
C LEU A 186 -1.71 -16.27 24.48
N GLU A 187 -0.68 -16.22 23.65
CA GLU A 187 0.71 -16.60 23.98
C GLU A 187 1.41 -15.55 24.85
N THR A 188 1.01 -14.29 24.76
CA THR A 188 1.58 -13.23 25.59
C THR A 188 1.01 -13.36 27.01
N ASP A 189 1.75 -13.97 27.93
CA ASP A 189 1.43 -13.99 29.36
C ASP A 189 1.63 -12.61 29.98
N VAL A 190 0.70 -11.69 29.69
CA VAL A 190 0.68 -10.31 30.19
C VAL A 190 0.71 -10.29 31.73
N ALA A 191 0.13 -11.30 32.39
CA ALA A 191 0.13 -11.40 33.85
C ALA A 191 1.52 -11.74 34.39
N GLY A 192 2.22 -12.70 33.77
CA GLY A 192 3.60 -13.05 34.08
C GLY A 192 4.59 -11.92 33.83
N GLU A 193 4.48 -11.23 32.68
CA GLU A 193 5.31 -10.07 32.37
C GLU A 193 5.09 -8.92 33.36
N LEU A 194 3.83 -8.64 33.73
CA LEU A 194 3.51 -7.64 34.74
C LEU A 194 4.07 -8.01 36.12
N GLN A 195 4.02 -9.29 36.50
CA GLN A 195 4.58 -9.76 37.76
C GLN A 195 6.11 -9.66 37.77
N SER A 196 6.76 -10.02 36.67
CA SER A 196 8.21 -9.87 36.49
C SER A 196 8.64 -8.41 36.56
N SER A 197 7.91 -7.51 35.89
CA SER A 197 8.14 -6.07 35.93
C SER A 197 7.98 -5.52 37.35
N LYS A 198 6.92 -5.90 38.07
CA LYS A 198 6.73 -5.52 39.48
C LYS A 198 7.87 -6.01 40.38
N ALA A 199 8.37 -7.23 40.16
CA ALA A 199 9.50 -7.78 40.92
C ALA A 199 10.80 -7.02 40.61
N GLN A 200 11.03 -6.65 39.36
CA GLN A 200 12.18 -5.85 38.96
C GLN A 200 12.14 -4.45 39.57
N ILE A 201 10.97 -3.79 39.56
CA ILE A 201 10.78 -2.48 40.20
C ILE A 201 11.13 -2.59 41.70
N ARG A 202 10.62 -3.61 42.40
CA ARG A 202 10.96 -3.82 43.83
C ARG A 202 12.45 -3.97 44.06
N ARG A 203 13.17 -4.72 43.20
CA ARG A 203 14.63 -4.88 43.31
C ARG A 203 15.36 -3.56 43.07
N LEU A 204 14.97 -2.80 42.06
CA LEU A 204 15.56 -1.50 41.75
C LEU A 204 15.31 -0.49 42.88
N THR A 205 14.09 -0.43 43.41
CA THR A 205 13.76 0.44 44.55
C THR A 205 14.59 0.08 45.79
N LYS A 206 14.78 -1.21 46.07
CA LYS A 206 15.64 -1.65 47.17
C LYS A 206 17.09 -1.22 46.95
N ALA A 207 17.63 -1.44 45.74
CA ALA A 207 18.99 -1.05 45.40
C ALA A 207 19.18 0.48 45.50
N GLN A 208 18.18 1.26 45.09
CA GLN A 208 18.18 2.72 45.22
C GLN A 208 18.19 3.17 46.69
N ALA A 209 17.34 2.57 47.53
CA ALA A 209 17.31 2.87 48.97
C ALA A 209 18.65 2.55 49.65
N GLU A 210 19.26 1.41 49.34
CA GLU A 210 20.59 1.07 49.87
C GLU A 210 21.69 2.00 49.35
N ALA A 211 21.60 2.48 48.10
CA ALA A 211 22.53 3.45 47.55
C ALA A 211 22.39 4.81 48.25
N GLU A 212 21.16 5.27 48.49
CA GLU A 212 20.86 6.51 49.21
C GLU A 212 21.34 6.45 50.68
N GLU A 213 21.21 5.29 51.34
CA GLU A 213 21.74 5.08 52.69
C GLU A 213 23.27 5.15 52.70
N ARG A 214 23.94 4.50 51.73
CA ARG A 214 25.40 4.58 51.58
C ARG A 214 25.85 6.00 51.33
N GLU A 215 25.15 6.73 50.45
CA GLU A 215 25.43 8.13 50.19
C GLU A 215 25.22 8.99 51.44
N SER A 216 24.12 8.81 52.17
CA SER A 216 23.85 9.52 53.42
C SER A 216 24.91 9.25 54.47
N SER A 217 25.39 8.00 54.59
CA SER A 217 26.49 7.63 55.48
C SER A 217 27.80 8.33 55.09
N LEU A 218 28.12 8.38 53.80
CA LEU A 218 29.29 9.09 53.30
C LEU A 218 29.18 10.60 53.49
N ARG A 219 28.00 11.19 53.25
CA ARG A 219 27.71 12.61 53.50
C ARG A 219 27.93 12.95 54.97
N ARG A 220 27.41 12.15 55.91
CA ARG A 220 27.65 12.34 57.36
C ARG A 220 29.13 12.24 57.73
N LYS A 221 29.84 11.24 57.18
CA LYS A 221 31.30 11.09 57.42
C LYS A 221 32.09 12.27 56.87
N PHE A 222 31.74 12.75 55.69
CA PHE A 222 32.36 13.91 55.07
C PHE A 222 32.08 15.19 55.87
N GLU A 223 30.83 15.41 56.29
CA GLU A 223 30.47 16.56 57.12
C GLU A 223 31.22 16.54 58.46
N LYS A 224 31.35 15.36 59.09
CA LYS A 224 32.16 15.19 60.30
C LYS A 224 33.63 15.55 60.03
N LEU A 225 34.21 15.01 58.96
CA LEU A 225 35.60 15.28 58.59
C LEU A 225 35.83 16.76 58.29
N MET A 226 34.87 17.43 57.64
CA MET A 226 34.92 18.87 57.38
C MET A 226 34.87 19.68 58.68
N LYS A 227 34.01 19.31 59.63
CA LYS A 227 33.96 19.96 60.96
C LYS A 227 35.27 19.75 61.72
N ASP A 228 35.83 18.54 61.68
CA ASP A 228 37.11 18.23 62.31
C ASP A 228 38.25 19.01 61.63
N TYR A 229 38.24 19.10 60.30
CA TYR A 229 39.19 19.91 59.53
C TYR A 229 39.08 21.39 59.87
N GLU A 230 37.88 21.97 59.90
CA GLU A 230 37.66 23.39 60.26
C GLU A 230 38.13 23.70 61.68
N LYS A 231 37.85 22.78 62.63
CA LYS A 231 38.33 22.88 64.02
C LYS A 231 39.85 22.87 64.11
N LEU A 232 40.52 22.07 63.28
CA LEU A 232 41.99 21.94 63.23
C LEU A 232 42.67 23.05 62.42
N SER A 233 42.03 23.52 61.34
CA SER A 233 42.59 24.49 60.41
C SER A 233 42.36 25.95 60.82
N GLY A 234 41.41 26.21 61.74
CA GLY A 234 41.19 27.55 62.27
C GLY A 234 42.42 28.10 63.00
N THR A 235 42.55 29.42 63.10
CA THR A 235 43.66 30.11 63.80
C THR A 235 43.83 29.73 65.27
N MET A 236 42.86 29.02 65.86
CA MET A 236 42.88 28.48 67.21
C MET A 236 43.04 26.95 67.26
N GLY A 237 43.28 26.27 66.13
CA GLY A 237 43.32 24.80 66.04
C GLY A 237 44.45 24.17 66.85
N GLU A 238 45.64 24.80 66.86
CA GLU A 238 46.75 24.40 67.73
C GLU A 238 46.40 24.57 69.22
N THR A 239 45.69 25.65 69.57
CA THR A 239 45.22 25.92 70.94
C THR A 239 44.19 24.88 71.38
N VAL A 240 43.27 24.49 70.50
CA VAL A 240 42.24 23.47 70.76
C VAL A 240 42.88 22.09 70.95
N LEU A 241 43.85 21.71 70.11
CA LEU A 241 44.61 20.47 70.30
C LEU A 241 45.38 20.46 71.62
N ALA A 242 46.05 21.57 71.94
CA ALA A 242 46.78 21.71 73.20
C ALA A 242 45.84 21.64 74.42
N MET A 243 44.63 22.19 74.32
CA MET A 243 43.60 22.06 75.37
C MET A 243 43.11 20.62 75.51
N GLU A 244 42.80 19.92 74.41
CA GLU A 244 42.39 18.51 74.47
C GLU A 244 43.51 17.62 75.03
N TRP A 245 44.77 17.91 74.73
CA TRP A 245 45.91 17.18 75.29
C TRP A 245 46.07 17.43 76.79
N ARG A 246 45.92 18.68 77.24
CA ARG A 246 45.92 19.00 78.67
C ARG A 246 44.76 18.33 79.39
N GLU A 247 43.56 18.36 78.82
CA GLU A 247 42.37 17.73 79.41
C GLU A 247 42.54 16.21 79.50
N ARG A 248 43.03 15.55 78.44
CA ARG A 248 43.32 14.09 78.47
C ARG A 248 44.41 13.76 79.47
N TYR A 249 45.45 14.58 79.56
CA TYR A 249 46.52 14.40 80.55
C TYR A 249 45.99 14.57 81.97
N GLU A 250 45.21 15.61 82.23
CA GLU A 250 44.58 15.87 83.53
C GLU A 250 43.59 14.78 83.92
N GLN A 251 42.82 14.25 82.95
CA GLN A 251 41.94 13.13 83.19
C GLN A 251 42.73 11.86 83.53
N SER A 252 43.77 11.54 82.74
CA SER A 252 44.64 10.40 83.03
C SER A 252 45.40 10.56 84.35
N ALA A 253 45.78 11.79 84.71
CA ALA A 253 46.40 12.11 85.99
C ALA A 253 45.41 11.96 87.15
N ARG A 254 44.16 12.42 87.00
CA ARG A 254 43.08 12.20 87.98
C ARG A 254 42.77 10.72 88.15
N GLU A 255 42.67 9.96 87.07
CA GLU A 255 42.47 8.51 87.12
C GLU A 255 43.65 7.82 87.82
N LYS A 256 44.88 8.27 87.56
CA LYS A 256 46.08 7.79 88.25
C LYS A 256 46.04 8.11 89.76
N GLU A 257 45.71 9.35 90.14
CA GLU A 257 45.60 9.78 91.54
C GLU A 257 44.47 9.03 92.27
N GLU A 258 43.33 8.81 91.62
CA GLU A 258 42.26 7.96 92.18
C GLU A 258 42.71 6.52 92.39
N LEU A 259 43.48 5.96 91.44
CA LEU A 259 44.04 4.62 91.58
C LEU A 259 45.11 4.56 92.67
N GLU A 260 45.94 5.60 92.82
CA GLU A 260 46.93 5.73 93.89
C GLU A 260 46.25 5.86 95.26
N ASN A 261 45.21 6.69 95.39
CA ASN A 261 44.40 6.82 96.60
C ASN A 261 43.69 5.51 96.96
N LYS A 262 43.12 4.81 95.98
CA LYS A 262 42.54 3.46 96.19
C LYS A 262 43.61 2.47 96.65
N LEU A 263 44.83 2.56 96.12
CA LEU A 263 45.94 1.70 96.50
C LEU A 263 46.48 2.03 97.90
N GLU A 264 46.47 3.30 98.29
CA GLU A 264 46.83 3.76 99.64
C GLU A 264 45.77 3.39 100.68
N GLU A 265 44.48 3.50 100.34
CA GLU A 265 43.37 3.02 101.16
C GLU A 265 43.45 1.50 101.35
N LEU A 266 43.71 0.74 100.27
CA LEU A 266 43.94 -0.69 100.36
C LEU A 266 45.23 -1.02 101.15
N SER A 267 46.30 -0.25 100.99
CA SER A 267 47.55 -0.37 101.74
C SER A 267 47.33 -0.17 103.25
N LEU A 268 46.60 0.86 103.66
CA LEU A 268 46.23 1.15 105.04
C LEU A 268 45.34 0.04 105.64
N VAL A 269 44.42 -0.51 104.85
CA VAL A 269 43.61 -1.68 105.24
C VAL A 269 44.50 -2.93 105.38
N THR A 270 45.51 -3.12 104.54
CA THR A 270 46.43 -4.27 104.62
C THR A 270 47.49 -4.15 105.74
N ASN A 271 47.98 -2.95 106.04
CA ASN A 271 48.95 -2.71 107.14
C ASN A 271 48.28 -2.68 108.53
N GLY A 272 46.95 -2.58 108.60
CA GLY A 272 46.15 -2.87 109.79
C GLY A 272 45.64 -4.32 109.87
N ALA A 273 45.92 -5.16 108.87
CA ALA A 273 45.41 -6.52 108.75
C ALA A 273 46.52 -7.55 108.53
N PHE A 274 47.61 -7.45 109.32
CA PHE A 274 48.55 -8.56 109.50
C PHE A 274 48.09 -9.48 110.62
N ASP A 275 46.83 -9.92 110.57
CA ASP A 275 46.42 -11.16 111.22
C ASP A 275 45.06 -11.61 110.67
N LYS A 276 45.01 -12.85 110.18
CA LYS A 276 43.82 -13.59 109.70
C LYS A 276 43.25 -13.19 108.33
N SER A 277 43.64 -13.93 107.29
CA SER A 277 42.66 -14.35 106.26
C SER A 277 43.13 -15.56 105.44
N ASN A 278 43.22 -16.73 106.08
CA ASN A 278 43.35 -18.02 105.38
C ASN A 278 41.97 -18.60 104.99
N ALA A 279 41.05 -17.80 104.44
CA ALA A 279 39.67 -18.24 104.18
C ALA A 279 38.92 -17.54 103.02
N ARG A 280 39.59 -16.87 102.07
CA ARG A 280 38.91 -16.13 100.97
C ARG A 280 38.99 -16.77 99.58
N GLY A 281 39.43 -18.03 99.47
CA GLY A 281 39.59 -18.73 98.17
C GLY A 281 38.41 -19.61 97.72
N LYS A 282 37.35 -19.77 98.52
CA LYS A 282 36.27 -20.75 98.22
C LYS A 282 35.04 -20.19 97.51
N GLY A 283 34.71 -18.92 97.73
CA GLY A 283 33.55 -18.26 97.10
C GLY A 283 33.78 -17.90 95.63
N ASP A 284 35.00 -17.48 95.29
CA ASP A 284 35.39 -17.05 93.93
C ASP A 284 35.38 -18.22 92.93
N LEU A 285 35.76 -19.41 93.41
CA LEU A 285 35.74 -20.64 92.61
C LEU A 285 34.31 -21.10 92.27
N GLN A 286 33.32 -20.79 93.12
CA GLN A 286 31.92 -21.13 92.86
C GLN A 286 31.28 -20.19 91.84
N LEU A 287 31.56 -18.89 91.92
CA LEU A 287 31.12 -17.91 90.93
C LEU A 287 31.73 -18.20 89.56
N LEU A 288 33.03 -18.51 89.51
CA LEU A 288 33.71 -18.89 88.27
C LEU A 288 33.15 -20.18 87.67
N ARG A 289 32.77 -21.17 88.49
CA ARG A 289 32.09 -22.40 88.01
C ARG A 289 30.70 -22.11 87.44
N GLN A 290 29.97 -21.15 88.01
CA GLN A 290 28.64 -20.75 87.53
C GLN A 290 28.73 -19.98 86.21
N GLU A 291 29.71 -19.08 86.06
CA GLU A 291 29.99 -18.40 84.80
C GLU A 291 30.44 -19.38 83.72
N PHE A 292 31.33 -20.32 84.04
CA PHE A 292 31.72 -21.38 83.09
C PHE A 292 30.53 -22.25 82.66
N ALA A 293 29.58 -22.53 83.55
CA ALA A 293 28.37 -23.26 83.20
C ALA A 293 27.47 -22.45 82.25
N GLN A 294 27.36 -21.13 82.46
CA GLN A 294 26.61 -20.23 81.58
C GLN A 294 27.27 -20.09 80.21
N TYR A 295 28.59 -19.89 80.15
CA TYR A 295 29.34 -19.85 78.89
C TYR A 295 29.25 -21.16 78.13
N ARG A 296 29.36 -22.30 78.81
CA ARG A 296 29.17 -23.62 78.19
C ARG A 296 27.76 -23.79 77.62
N LYS A 297 26.72 -23.34 78.34
CA LYS A 297 25.34 -23.39 77.87
C LYS A 297 25.11 -22.47 76.66
N SER A 298 25.66 -21.26 76.70
CA SER A 298 25.55 -20.29 75.59
C SER A 298 26.29 -20.77 74.33
N ALA A 299 27.48 -21.35 74.52
CA ALA A 299 28.25 -21.95 73.43
C ALA A 299 27.54 -23.15 72.79
N LEU A 300 26.92 -24.04 73.60
CA LEU A 300 26.15 -25.17 73.07
C LEU A 300 24.91 -24.70 72.30
N ASN A 301 24.20 -23.68 72.78
CA ASN A 301 23.07 -23.10 72.04
C ASN A 301 23.49 -22.46 70.72
N ALA A 302 24.65 -21.77 70.69
CA ALA A 302 25.19 -21.19 69.46
C ALA A 302 25.58 -22.28 68.43
N VAL A 303 26.12 -23.41 68.90
CA VAL A 303 26.42 -24.57 68.05
C VAL A 303 25.13 -25.20 67.53
N GLU A 304 24.12 -25.44 68.39
CA GLU A 304 22.83 -26.01 67.97
C GLU A 304 22.11 -25.10 66.95
N GLN A 305 22.18 -23.79 67.13
CA GLN A 305 21.62 -22.83 66.18
C GLN A 305 22.35 -22.88 64.83
N LYS A 306 23.68 -23.02 64.84
CA LYS A 306 24.47 -23.17 63.61
C LYS A 306 24.22 -24.51 62.92
N GLU A 307 24.01 -25.59 63.67
CA GLU A 307 23.61 -26.89 63.10
C GLU A 307 22.20 -26.83 62.50
N LYS A 308 21.26 -26.13 63.13
CA LYS A 308 19.93 -25.87 62.55
C LYS A 308 20.01 -25.05 61.26
N GLU A 309 20.79 -23.96 61.25
CA GLU A 309 21.03 -23.17 60.03
C GLU A 309 21.68 -24.01 58.91
N LEU A 310 22.67 -24.85 59.24
CA LEU A 310 23.29 -25.76 58.27
C LEU A 310 22.31 -26.81 57.76
N HIS A 311 21.49 -27.37 58.63
CA HIS A 311 20.45 -28.34 58.26
C HIS A 311 19.40 -27.69 57.35
N ASP A 312 18.96 -26.47 57.65
CA ASP A 312 18.01 -25.72 56.83
C ASP A 312 18.60 -25.36 55.46
N ILE A 313 19.88 -24.96 55.41
CA ILE A 313 20.60 -24.72 54.16
C ILE A 313 20.69 -26.03 53.35
N GLN A 314 21.06 -27.14 53.98
CA GLN A 314 21.18 -28.44 53.31
C GLN A 314 19.83 -28.98 52.82
N ALA A 315 18.75 -28.76 53.58
CA ALA A 315 17.38 -29.08 53.16
C ALA A 315 16.93 -28.21 51.97
N HIS A 316 17.26 -26.91 51.97
CA HIS A 316 17.00 -26.02 50.83
C HIS A 316 17.75 -26.41 49.56
N TYR A 317 18.90 -27.08 49.67
CA TYR A 317 19.61 -27.63 48.51
C TYR A 317 19.03 -28.97 48.03
N HIS A 318 18.38 -29.74 48.90
CA HIS A 318 17.84 -31.07 48.54
C HIS A 318 16.43 -31.02 47.91
N ASP A 319 15.65 -29.96 48.18
CA ASP A 319 14.30 -29.78 47.62
C ASP A 319 14.27 -29.02 46.27
N ASN A 320 15.41 -28.51 45.79
CA ASN A 320 15.50 -27.70 44.57
C ASN A 320 16.29 -28.35 43.41
N ASP A 321 16.63 -29.63 43.52
CA ASP A 321 17.32 -30.39 42.46
C ASP A 321 16.65 -31.74 42.20
N GLY A 322 15.45 -31.68 41.62
CA GLY A 322 14.90 -32.79 40.86
C GLY A 322 15.55 -32.80 39.47
N GLY A 323 16.73 -33.41 39.32
CA GLY A 323 17.38 -33.42 38.01
C GLY A 323 18.77 -34.04 37.88
N SER A 324 18.91 -35.34 38.14
CA SER A 324 19.79 -36.25 37.37
C SER A 324 21.28 -35.87 37.15
N GLY A 325 22.20 -36.60 37.81
CA GLY A 325 23.41 -37.09 37.14
C GLY A 325 24.76 -36.98 37.87
N ASN A 326 25.26 -38.14 38.30
CA ASN A 326 26.68 -38.54 38.40
C ASN A 326 27.74 -37.63 39.04
N VAL A 327 28.12 -38.02 40.26
CA VAL A 327 29.48 -38.44 40.65
C VAL A 327 30.64 -37.97 39.76
N SER A 328 31.49 -37.07 40.29
CA SER A 328 32.88 -37.42 40.62
C SER A 328 33.58 -36.32 41.43
N ARG A 329 34.22 -36.78 42.49
CA ARG A 329 35.20 -36.09 43.35
C ARG A 329 36.43 -35.68 42.52
N THR A 330 37.02 -34.53 42.78
CA THR A 330 38.47 -34.36 43.08
C THR A 330 38.79 -32.95 43.58
N ASN A 331 39.68 -32.90 44.56
CA ASN A 331 40.27 -31.73 45.20
C ASN A 331 40.99 -30.77 44.23
N SER A 332 41.11 -29.50 44.60
CA SER A 332 42.40 -28.89 44.98
C SER A 332 42.43 -27.39 44.66
N ALA A 333 42.69 -26.61 45.71
CA ALA A 333 43.10 -25.22 45.63
C ALA A 333 44.45 -25.07 44.90
N LYS A 334 44.57 -24.07 44.02
CA LYS A 334 45.65 -23.05 43.99
C LYS A 334 45.58 -22.19 42.72
N ASP A 335 46.18 -21.01 42.88
CA ASP A 335 46.73 -20.12 41.85
C ASP A 335 45.82 -19.04 41.24
N MET A 336 45.88 -17.88 41.91
CA MET A 336 46.07 -16.57 41.28
C MET A 336 47.11 -16.64 40.16
N LEU A 337 46.77 -16.12 38.97
CA LEU A 337 47.66 -15.28 38.17
C LEU A 337 46.89 -14.60 37.03
N PHE A 338 46.93 -13.27 37.04
CA PHE A 338 46.62 -12.40 35.91
C PHE A 338 47.44 -12.81 34.66
N ARG A 339 46.78 -12.91 33.51
CA ARG A 339 47.39 -12.57 32.21
C ARG A 339 46.41 -11.88 31.28
N ARG A 340 46.98 -10.89 30.61
CA ARG A 340 46.42 -9.81 29.81
C ARG A 340 46.59 -10.14 28.32
N MET A 341 45.51 -9.95 27.56
CA MET A 341 45.35 -9.52 26.16
C MET A 341 46.09 -10.19 24.98
N SER A 342 45.25 -10.60 24.02
CA SER A 342 45.31 -10.39 22.56
C SER A 342 46.30 -11.21 21.72
N LEU A 343 45.81 -11.95 20.70
CA LEU A 343 45.72 -11.50 19.29
C LEU A 343 45.42 -12.71 18.35
N GLU A 344 44.44 -12.53 17.46
CA GLU A 344 44.22 -13.16 16.13
C GLU A 344 44.08 -14.70 16.03
N SER A 345 42.94 -15.23 15.54
CA SER A 345 42.68 -15.29 14.09
C SER A 345 41.21 -15.36 13.70
N ASN A 346 40.95 -14.91 12.47
CA ASN A 346 39.70 -14.43 11.90
C ASN A 346 38.71 -15.48 11.36
N SER A 347 37.44 -15.03 11.33
CA SER A 347 36.34 -15.23 10.34
C SER A 347 35.09 -15.85 10.99
N SER A 348 33.94 -15.19 11.08
CA SER A 348 33.23 -14.45 10.03
C SER A 348 32.36 -13.30 10.55
N LEU A 349 32.15 -12.36 9.63
CA LEU A 349 31.70 -10.97 9.74
C LEU A 349 30.17 -10.83 9.92
N ALA A 350 29.68 -10.68 11.14
CA ALA A 350 28.31 -10.21 11.43
C ALA A 350 28.22 -9.70 12.87
N GLY A 351 28.58 -8.44 13.12
CA GLY A 351 28.70 -7.97 14.51
C GLY A 351 28.73 -6.48 14.73
N PHE A 352 28.17 -5.67 13.81
CA PHE A 352 27.99 -4.25 14.09
C PHE A 352 26.79 -3.66 13.33
N GLU A 353 25.61 -4.22 13.56
CA GLU A 353 24.38 -3.48 13.29
C GLU A 353 23.96 -2.76 14.57
N THR A 354 24.24 -1.47 14.63
CA THR A 354 23.60 -0.58 15.60
C THR A 354 22.08 -0.64 15.39
N PRO A 355 21.24 -0.70 16.44
CA PRO A 355 19.78 -0.88 16.32
C PRO A 355 19.05 0.26 15.57
N ASN A 356 19.74 1.33 15.20
CA ASN A 356 19.23 2.42 14.36
C ASN A 356 19.55 2.26 12.86
N SER A 357 20.43 1.33 12.48
CA SER A 357 20.85 1.07 11.10
C SER A 357 19.67 0.66 10.20
N THR A 358 18.86 -0.29 10.65
CA THR A 358 17.71 -0.84 9.90
C THR A 358 16.62 0.20 9.66
N LYS A 359 16.24 0.99 10.67
CA LYS A 359 15.24 2.07 10.53
C LYS A 359 15.73 3.20 9.62
N THR A 360 17.01 3.55 9.72
CA THR A 360 17.63 4.57 8.85
C THR A 360 17.71 4.08 7.40
N ASN A 361 17.97 2.78 7.20
CA ASN A 361 18.01 2.15 5.88
C ASN A 361 16.62 2.08 5.22
N GLU A 362 15.57 1.73 5.97
CA GLU A 362 14.18 1.74 5.49
C GLU A 362 13.70 3.17 5.16
N TYR A 363 14.01 4.14 6.01
CA TYR A 363 13.72 5.55 5.76
C TYR A 363 14.41 6.05 4.49
N LEU A 364 15.69 5.73 4.32
CA LEU A 364 16.47 6.10 3.14
C LEU A 364 15.90 5.46 1.86
N LYS A 365 15.57 4.16 1.90
CA LYS A 365 14.92 3.46 0.76
C LYS A 365 13.61 4.12 0.35
N ASN A 366 12.77 4.48 1.32
CA ASN A 366 11.48 5.12 1.05
C ASN A 366 11.64 6.53 0.46
N ILE A 367 12.61 7.31 0.92
CA ILE A 367 12.86 8.65 0.38
C ILE A 367 13.49 8.57 -1.01
N VAL A 368 14.44 7.66 -1.25
CA VAL A 368 15.04 7.48 -2.58
C VAL A 368 13.99 7.02 -3.59
N TYR A 369 13.10 6.09 -3.21
CA TYR A 369 12.00 5.66 -4.07
C TYR A 369 11.04 6.81 -4.41
N LYS A 370 10.66 7.64 -3.43
CA LYS A 370 9.84 8.83 -3.65
C LYS A 370 10.54 9.88 -4.48
N TYR A 371 11.86 10.05 -4.33
CA TYR A 371 12.67 10.96 -5.13
C TYR A 371 12.67 10.57 -6.61
N MET A 372 12.82 9.27 -6.90
CA MET A 372 12.80 8.75 -8.27
C MET A 372 11.40 8.77 -8.92
N SER A 373 10.33 8.73 -8.11
CA SER A 373 8.94 8.64 -8.57
C SER A 373 8.18 9.97 -8.58
N SER A 374 8.79 11.04 -8.07
CA SER A 374 8.17 12.38 -8.01
C SER A 374 8.55 13.18 -9.25
N ASP A 375 7.60 13.92 -9.83
CA ASP A 375 7.86 14.87 -10.93
C ASP A 375 7.96 16.32 -10.45
N GLN A 376 7.68 16.57 -9.15
CA GLN A 376 7.73 17.91 -8.54
C GLN A 376 9.16 18.27 -8.11
N ASP A 377 9.70 19.36 -8.64
CA ASP A 377 11.08 19.82 -8.38
C ASP A 377 11.31 20.27 -6.93
N GLU A 378 10.32 20.92 -6.33
CA GLU A 378 10.37 21.35 -4.93
C GLU A 378 10.44 20.14 -3.98
N ALA A 379 9.66 19.10 -4.26
CA ALA A 379 9.67 17.86 -3.48
C ALA A 379 11.02 17.12 -3.64
N LYS A 380 11.60 17.12 -4.85
CA LYS A 380 12.94 16.59 -5.11
C LYS A 380 14.01 17.31 -4.29
N GLU A 381 13.96 18.64 -4.20
CA GLU A 381 14.90 19.41 -3.39
C GLU A 381 14.84 19.03 -1.90
N HIS A 382 13.64 18.93 -1.34
CA HIS A 382 13.46 18.54 0.05
C HIS A 382 13.96 17.12 0.31
N MET A 383 13.71 16.19 -0.60
CA MET A 383 14.19 14.80 -0.50
C MET A 383 15.72 14.70 -0.66
N GLU A 384 16.34 15.49 -1.54
CA GLU A 384 17.80 15.54 -1.69
C GLU A 384 18.49 16.06 -0.44
N LYS A 385 17.95 17.11 0.20
CA LYS A 385 18.48 17.61 1.48
C LYS A 385 18.38 16.54 2.58
N ALA A 386 17.27 15.79 2.62
CA ALA A 386 17.09 14.70 3.58
C ALA A 386 18.08 13.53 3.33
N ILE A 387 18.25 13.11 2.07
CA ILE A 387 19.21 12.06 1.67
C ILE A 387 20.65 12.49 2.01
N ALA A 388 21.03 13.72 1.65
CA ALA A 388 22.36 14.26 1.95
C ALA A 388 22.65 14.33 3.46
N THR A 389 21.63 14.65 4.27
CA THR A 389 21.75 14.67 5.73
C THR A 389 21.93 13.27 6.30
N VAL A 390 21.15 12.30 5.83
CA VAL A 390 21.22 10.90 6.30
C VAL A 390 22.53 10.24 5.88
N LEU A 391 22.99 10.48 4.66
CA LEU A 391 24.23 9.93 4.10
C LEU A 391 25.48 10.75 4.45
N LYS A 392 25.33 11.82 5.23
CA LYS A 392 26.43 12.70 5.68
C LYS A 392 27.29 13.22 4.53
N PHE A 393 26.65 13.72 3.47
CA PHE A 393 27.38 14.33 2.36
C PHE A 393 28.13 15.57 2.84
N THR A 394 29.32 15.76 2.29
CA THR A 394 30.08 16.98 2.55
C THR A 394 29.38 18.19 1.93
N PRO A 395 29.51 19.40 2.50
CA PRO A 395 28.92 20.61 1.93
C PRO A 395 29.28 20.85 0.46
N ALA A 396 30.50 20.46 0.06
CA ALA A 396 30.95 20.53 -1.33
C ALA A 396 30.19 19.58 -2.27
N GLN A 397 29.90 18.35 -1.82
CA GLN A 397 29.08 17.40 -2.58
C GLN A 397 27.64 17.89 -2.73
N VAL A 398 27.06 18.45 -1.66
CA VAL A 398 25.70 19.04 -1.71
C VAL A 398 25.64 20.20 -2.69
N ALA A 399 26.65 21.08 -2.70
CA ALA A 399 26.74 22.19 -3.66
C ALA A 399 26.82 21.68 -5.11
N SER A 400 27.62 20.65 -5.39
CA SER A 400 27.73 20.08 -6.74
C SER A 400 26.43 19.46 -7.26
N ILE A 401 25.61 18.88 -6.38
CA ILE A 401 24.31 18.29 -6.72
C ILE A 401 23.30 19.38 -7.05
N GLN A 402 23.28 20.45 -6.25
CA GLN A 402 22.44 21.63 -6.50
C GLN A 402 22.81 22.32 -7.82
N GLU A 403 24.10 22.39 -8.15
CA GLU A 403 24.58 22.98 -9.39
C GLU A 403 24.21 22.14 -10.63
N LYS A 404 24.34 20.81 -10.54
CA LYS A 404 23.86 19.89 -11.60
C LYS A 404 22.35 20.00 -11.84
N ARG A 405 21.56 20.21 -10.79
CA ARG A 405 20.11 20.41 -10.92
C ARG A 405 19.78 21.72 -11.64
N LYS A 406 20.47 22.81 -11.29
CA LYS A 406 20.31 24.11 -11.98
C LYS A 406 20.65 24.02 -13.47
N GLN A 407 21.61 23.19 -13.84
CA GLN A 407 21.95 22.92 -15.25
C GLN A 407 20.89 22.09 -15.97
N GLN A 408 20.21 21.16 -15.28
CA GLN A 408 19.11 20.37 -15.88
C GLN A 408 17.80 21.17 -16.03
N GLY A 409 17.57 22.18 -15.19
CA GLY A 409 16.41 23.09 -15.30
C GLY A 409 16.53 24.17 -16.40
N TRP A 410 17.63 24.21 -17.16
CA TRP A 410 17.85 25.16 -18.26
C TRP A 410 17.62 24.55 -19.66
N LEU A 411 17.31 23.26 -19.73
CA LEU A 411 17.17 22.50 -20.98
C LEU A 411 15.71 22.11 -21.31
N TRP A 412 14.75 22.83 -20.75
CA TRP A 412 13.35 22.83 -21.18
C TRP A 412 12.82 24.26 -21.28
#